data_AF-A0A6C0LAM8-F1
#
_entry.id   AF-A0A6C0LAM8-F1
#
_cell.length_a   1.000
_cell.length_b   1.000
_cell.length_c   1.000
_cell.angle_alpha   90.00
_cell.angle_beta   90.00
_cell.angle_gamma   90.00
#
_symmetry.space_group_name_H-M   'P 1'
#
loop_
_entity.id
_entity.type
_entity.pdbx_description
1 polymer ?
#
loop_
_entity_poly.entity_id
_entity_poly.type
_entity_poly.pdbx_seq_one_letter_code
_entity_poly.pdbx_strand_id
1 'polypeptide(L)'
;MLWSLRTQNARVFNWSSLLSEWAASSDSQPPVPVATVLENLRSQSSPPVAHFLTYLNEEQDALKWFIYECVASSWMWNSGPRLYYIKEVLDYVDDLNSGFPAFPGSPGTNSTVRSFLTSSLTQEQLSYINMMPPLLNTTQYTEEECEEVEEQETCTCNLPPVSLHVIRSMDSSSDDDIVVIRKTGDDSYSYSYTDALSKCSSKKTVQEGLTSEEVMNQIGLMLNLLRADDEPFTAVQVFLPNMPTVLFKVSSLCSSTRDLLYDSLEAVLDSWPVNA
;
A
#
# COMPACT_ATOMS: atom_id res chain seq x y z
N MET A 1 -31.06 3.22 4.44
CA MET A 1 -30.78 4.63 4.87
C MET A 1 -29.52 5.03 4.12
N LEU A 2 -29.65 5.89 3.11
CA LEU A 2 -28.52 6.29 2.25
C LEU A 2 -27.42 7.01 3.07
N TRP A 3 -26.16 6.73 2.76
CA TRP A 3 -24.99 7.15 3.55
C TRP A 3 -24.75 8.66 3.57
N SER A 4 -24.20 9.15 4.70
CA SER A 4 -23.54 10.46 4.80
C SER A 4 -22.20 10.34 5.54
N LEU A 5 -21.19 11.09 5.10
CA LEU A 5 -19.85 11.20 5.73
C LEU A 5 -19.89 11.66 7.20
N ARG A 6 -21.01 12.21 7.67
CA ARG A 6 -21.14 12.75 9.04
C ARG A 6 -21.49 11.69 10.08
N THR A 7 -21.86 10.48 9.67
CA THR A 7 -22.50 9.49 10.55
C THR A 7 -21.70 8.22 10.78
N GLN A 8 -20.49 8.08 10.23
CA GLN A 8 -19.68 6.89 10.48
C GLN A 8 -18.38 7.19 11.21
N ASN A 9 -18.28 6.63 12.42
CA ASN A 9 -17.00 6.26 12.98
C ASN A 9 -16.43 5.13 12.12
N ALA A 10 -15.16 5.23 11.71
CA ALA A 10 -14.42 4.13 11.11
C ALA A 10 -14.57 2.90 12.01
N ARG A 11 -15.33 1.91 11.57
CA ARG A 11 -15.49 0.63 12.25
C ARG A 11 -14.82 -0.40 11.36
N VAL A 12 -13.84 -1.10 11.92
CA VAL A 12 -13.21 -2.26 11.27
C VAL A 12 -14.23 -3.40 11.34
N PHE A 13 -14.65 -3.90 10.17
CA PHE A 13 -15.72 -4.90 10.08
C PHE A 13 -15.19 -6.33 10.01
N ASN A 14 -13.88 -6.53 9.80
CA ASN A 14 -13.27 -7.84 9.56
C ASN A 14 -14.04 -8.60 8.47
N TRP A 15 -13.93 -8.08 7.25
CA TRP A 15 -14.68 -8.54 6.09
C TRP A 15 -14.46 -10.01 5.78
N SER A 16 -13.27 -10.54 6.06
CA SER A 16 -12.98 -11.98 5.89
C SER A 16 -13.90 -12.85 6.77
N SER A 17 -13.98 -12.53 8.08
CA SER A 17 -14.89 -13.24 9.01
C SER A 17 -16.34 -13.02 8.62
N LEU A 18 -16.71 -11.77 8.30
CA LEU A 18 -18.08 -11.40 7.98
C LEU A 18 -18.60 -12.14 6.72
N LEU A 19 -17.80 -12.20 5.66
CA LEU A 19 -18.18 -12.86 4.41
C LEU A 19 -18.22 -14.39 4.59
N SER A 20 -17.24 -14.96 5.30
CA SER A 20 -17.21 -16.41 5.55
C SER A 20 -18.35 -16.89 6.45
N GLU A 21 -18.70 -16.12 7.49
CA GLU A 21 -19.87 -16.37 8.34
C GLU A 21 -21.17 -16.29 7.53
N TRP A 22 -21.27 -15.32 6.62
CA TRP A 22 -22.42 -15.22 5.72
C TRP A 22 -22.49 -16.39 4.74
N ALA A 23 -21.35 -16.85 4.22
CA ALA A 23 -21.30 -18.03 3.36
C ALA A 23 -21.75 -19.30 4.09
N ALA A 24 -21.44 -19.40 5.38
CA ALA A 24 -21.78 -20.54 6.23
C ALA A 24 -23.19 -20.48 6.82
N SER A 25 -23.83 -19.30 6.81
CA SER A 25 -25.18 -19.14 7.36
C SER A 25 -26.24 -19.71 6.43
N SER A 26 -27.33 -20.24 7.00
CA SER A 26 -28.53 -20.60 6.25
C SER A 26 -29.40 -19.39 5.89
N ASP A 27 -28.99 -18.19 6.32
CA ASP A 27 -29.75 -16.97 6.12
C ASP A 27 -29.50 -16.41 4.71
N SER A 28 -30.58 -16.23 3.96
CA SER A 28 -30.51 -15.64 2.61
C SER A 28 -30.26 -14.13 2.62
N GLN A 29 -30.30 -13.49 3.80
CA GLN A 29 -30.10 -12.05 3.92
C GLN A 29 -28.63 -11.71 4.17
N PRO A 30 -28.08 -10.71 3.43
CA PRO A 30 -26.72 -10.26 3.67
C PRO A 30 -26.58 -9.58 5.04
N PRO A 31 -25.42 -9.71 5.71
CA PRO A 31 -25.09 -8.94 6.89
C PRO A 31 -25.26 -7.44 6.64
N VAL A 32 -25.58 -6.68 7.69
CA VAL A 32 -25.86 -5.24 7.58
C VAL A 32 -24.76 -4.48 6.81
N PRO A 33 -23.45 -4.70 7.01
CA PRO A 33 -22.42 -3.99 6.24
C PRO A 33 -22.49 -4.27 4.73
N VAL A 34 -22.64 -5.54 4.36
CA VAL A 34 -22.82 -5.99 2.97
C VAL A 34 -24.09 -5.37 2.38
N ALA A 35 -25.23 -5.49 3.08
CA ALA A 35 -26.51 -4.93 2.65
C ALA A 35 -26.42 -3.43 2.38
N THR A 36 -25.64 -2.72 3.18
CA THR A 36 -25.49 -1.27 3.07
C THR A 36 -24.65 -0.87 1.86
N VAL A 37 -23.54 -1.56 1.59
CA VAL A 37 -22.77 -1.36 0.35
C VAL A 37 -23.65 -1.65 -0.88
N LEU A 38 -24.43 -2.73 -0.86
CA LEU A 38 -25.34 -3.10 -1.95
C LEU A 38 -26.44 -2.06 -2.18
N GLU A 39 -27.03 -1.49 -1.12
CA GLU A 39 -28.02 -0.40 -1.21
C GLU A 39 -27.41 0.83 -1.90
N ASN A 40 -26.17 1.19 -1.55
CA ASN A 40 -25.47 2.33 -2.14
C ASN A 40 -25.06 2.06 -3.60
N LEU A 41 -24.62 0.83 -3.93
CA LEU A 41 -24.35 0.41 -5.30
C LEU A 41 -25.61 0.43 -6.18
N ARG A 42 -26.81 0.25 -5.61
CA ARG A 42 -28.09 0.36 -6.32
C ARG A 42 -28.55 1.81 -6.51
N SER A 43 -28.06 2.74 -5.70
CA SER A 43 -28.56 4.12 -5.72
C SER A 43 -28.26 4.83 -7.06
N GLN A 44 -29.23 5.62 -7.54
CA GLN A 44 -29.13 6.37 -8.80
C GLN A 44 -28.06 7.48 -8.74
N SER A 45 -27.81 8.04 -7.56
CA SER A 45 -26.73 8.99 -7.29
C SER A 45 -25.51 8.25 -6.72
N SER A 46 -25.03 7.23 -7.44
CA SER A 46 -24.01 6.31 -6.92
C SER A 46 -22.83 7.09 -6.30
N PRO A 47 -22.43 6.78 -5.05
CA PRO A 47 -21.38 7.52 -4.35
C PRO A 47 -20.03 7.48 -5.08
N PRO A 48 -19.11 8.41 -4.82
CA PRO A 48 -17.72 8.29 -5.26
C PRO A 48 -17.07 6.99 -4.76
N VAL A 49 -16.17 6.39 -5.53
CA VAL A 49 -15.45 5.15 -5.14
C VAL A 49 -14.73 5.31 -3.81
N ALA A 50 -14.12 6.47 -3.58
CA ALA A 50 -13.44 6.79 -2.32
C ALA A 50 -14.32 6.57 -1.07
N HIS A 51 -15.64 6.74 -1.19
CA HIS A 51 -16.56 6.47 -0.09
C HIS A 51 -16.72 4.97 0.17
N PHE A 52 -16.73 4.15 -0.89
CA PHE A 52 -16.71 2.70 -0.75
C PHE A 52 -15.38 2.23 -0.19
N LEU A 53 -14.24 2.74 -0.68
CA LEU A 53 -12.91 2.38 -0.16
C LEU A 53 -12.78 2.67 1.34
N THR A 54 -13.24 3.85 1.78
CA THR A 54 -13.27 4.22 3.20
C THR A 54 -14.15 3.25 4.02
N TYR A 55 -15.30 2.82 3.48
CA TYR A 55 -16.20 1.89 4.17
C TYR A 55 -15.66 0.46 4.22
N LEU A 56 -15.05 0.01 3.12
CA LEU A 56 -14.44 -1.31 2.98
C LEU A 56 -13.14 -1.41 3.79
N ASN A 57 -12.62 -0.28 4.28
CA ASN A 57 -11.40 -0.20 5.10
C ASN A 57 -10.18 -0.78 4.37
N GLU A 58 -10.19 -0.73 3.03
CA GLU A 58 -9.14 -1.29 2.16
C GLU A 58 -8.82 -2.78 2.43
N GLU A 59 -9.73 -3.52 3.07
CA GLU A 59 -9.52 -4.93 3.35
C GLU A 59 -9.59 -5.77 2.07
N GLN A 60 -8.57 -6.60 1.81
CA GLN A 60 -8.44 -7.35 0.55
C GLN A 60 -9.68 -8.17 0.17
N ASP A 61 -10.28 -8.89 1.13
CA ASP A 61 -11.50 -9.67 0.89
C ASP A 61 -12.71 -8.77 0.58
N ALA A 62 -12.77 -7.60 1.20
CA ALA A 62 -13.82 -6.60 0.94
C ALA A 62 -13.69 -6.04 -0.49
N LEU A 63 -12.46 -5.72 -0.91
CA LEU A 63 -12.15 -5.19 -2.25
C LEU A 63 -12.47 -6.22 -3.34
N LYS A 64 -12.04 -7.48 -3.16
CA LYS A 64 -12.35 -8.58 -4.09
C LYS A 64 -13.85 -8.83 -4.19
N TRP A 65 -14.55 -8.90 -3.05
CA TRP A 65 -16.01 -9.01 -3.05
C TRP A 65 -16.67 -7.82 -3.76
N PHE A 66 -16.20 -6.60 -3.52
CA PHE A 66 -16.75 -5.40 -4.18
C PHE A 66 -16.53 -5.40 -5.70
N ILE A 67 -15.38 -5.87 -6.18
CA ILE A 67 -15.13 -6.08 -7.62
C ILE A 67 -16.14 -7.08 -8.20
N TYR A 68 -16.39 -8.20 -7.50
CA TYR A 68 -17.41 -9.15 -7.90
C TYR A 68 -18.78 -8.48 -8.03
N GLU A 69 -19.21 -7.70 -7.04
CA GLU A 69 -20.52 -7.01 -7.08
C GLU A 69 -20.61 -5.95 -8.19
N CYS A 70 -19.52 -5.27 -8.53
CA CYS A 70 -19.48 -4.33 -9.65
C CYS A 70 -19.66 -5.00 -11.01
N VAL A 71 -19.33 -6.29 -11.12
CA VAL A 71 -19.60 -7.13 -12.28
C VAL A 71 -20.99 -7.76 -12.17
N ALA A 72 -21.31 -8.42 -11.06
CA ALA A 72 -22.55 -9.16 -10.86
C ALA A 72 -23.81 -8.27 -10.90
N SER A 73 -23.70 -7.01 -10.47
CA SER A 73 -24.76 -6.01 -10.63
C SER A 73 -25.20 -5.83 -12.09
N SER A 74 -24.29 -6.01 -13.05
CA SER A 74 -24.62 -5.95 -14.48
C SER A 74 -25.61 -7.05 -14.88
N TRP A 75 -25.45 -8.25 -14.31
CA TRP A 75 -26.31 -9.40 -14.57
C TRP A 75 -27.68 -9.24 -13.89
N MET A 76 -27.72 -8.65 -12.70
CA MET A 76 -28.95 -8.48 -11.95
C MET A 76 -29.84 -7.35 -12.48
N TRP A 77 -29.25 -6.26 -12.98
CA TRP A 77 -29.98 -5.05 -13.34
C TRP A 77 -29.98 -4.73 -14.84
N ASN A 78 -29.46 -5.65 -15.67
CA ASN A 78 -29.28 -5.44 -17.12
C ASN A 78 -28.57 -4.10 -17.44
N SER A 79 -27.69 -3.65 -16.54
CA SER A 79 -26.81 -2.50 -16.74
C SER A 79 -25.44 -2.98 -17.18
N GLY A 80 -24.62 -2.12 -17.78
CA GLY A 80 -23.21 -2.46 -17.98
C GLY A 80 -22.47 -2.65 -16.64
N PRO A 81 -21.34 -3.37 -16.61
CA PRO A 81 -20.48 -3.46 -15.42
C PRO A 81 -19.98 -2.07 -15.03
N ARG A 82 -19.79 -1.83 -13.72
CA ARG A 82 -19.30 -0.55 -13.19
C ARG A 82 -17.79 -0.40 -13.38
N LEU A 83 -17.34 -0.31 -14.63
CA LEU A 83 -15.93 -0.33 -14.99
C LEU A 83 -15.10 0.75 -14.30
N TYR A 84 -15.66 1.94 -14.07
CA TYR A 84 -14.97 3.00 -13.36
C TYR A 84 -14.61 2.59 -11.92
N TYR A 85 -15.52 1.91 -11.21
CA TYR A 85 -15.27 1.42 -9.86
C TYR A 85 -14.27 0.26 -9.87
N ILE A 86 -14.42 -0.66 -10.83
CA ILE A 86 -13.50 -1.79 -10.96
C ILE A 86 -12.08 -1.29 -11.18
N LYS A 87 -11.88 -0.30 -12.08
CA LYS A 87 -10.56 0.28 -12.35
C LYS A 87 -9.94 0.88 -11.09
N GLU A 88 -10.67 1.75 -10.41
CA GLU A 88 -10.13 2.40 -9.21
C GLU A 88 -9.90 1.41 -8.05
N VAL A 89 -10.71 0.36 -7.90
CA VAL A 89 -10.52 -0.63 -6.83
C VAL A 89 -9.36 -1.60 -7.14
N LEU A 90 -9.10 -1.90 -8.42
CA LEU A 90 -8.00 -2.78 -8.81
C LEU A 90 -6.62 -2.27 -8.35
N ASP A 91 -6.45 -0.95 -8.26
CA ASP A 91 -5.22 -0.31 -7.75
C ASP A 91 -4.97 -0.61 -6.25
N TYR A 92 -5.96 -1.14 -5.52
CA TYR A 92 -5.88 -1.47 -4.09
C TYR A 92 -5.89 -2.98 -3.83
N VAL A 93 -6.00 -3.83 -4.86
CA VAL A 93 -5.96 -5.29 -4.68
C VAL A 93 -4.52 -5.77 -4.78
N ASP A 94 -4.02 -6.35 -3.68
CA ASP A 94 -2.61 -6.73 -3.56
C ASP A 94 -2.24 -7.83 -4.56
N ASP A 95 -3.08 -8.84 -4.76
CA ASP A 95 -2.81 -9.93 -5.68
C ASP A 95 -4.03 -10.29 -6.54
N LEU A 96 -3.96 -9.97 -7.83
CA LEU A 96 -4.99 -10.32 -8.80
C LEU A 96 -5.05 -11.82 -9.14
N ASN A 97 -4.00 -12.57 -8.82
CA ASN A 97 -3.94 -14.02 -8.98
C ASN A 97 -4.48 -14.76 -7.74
N SER A 98 -4.81 -14.02 -6.67
CA SER A 98 -5.48 -14.61 -5.52
C SER A 98 -6.96 -14.89 -5.80
N GLY A 99 -7.52 -15.87 -5.09
CA GLY A 99 -8.93 -16.27 -5.20
C GLY A 99 -9.88 -15.29 -4.52
N PHE A 100 -11.19 -15.44 -4.81
CA PHE A 100 -12.22 -14.68 -4.11
C PHE A 100 -12.48 -15.25 -2.71
N PRO A 101 -12.84 -14.40 -1.72
CA PRO A 101 -13.27 -14.86 -0.42
C PRO A 101 -14.56 -15.69 -0.52
N ALA A 102 -14.85 -16.48 0.50
CA ALA A 102 -16.10 -17.24 0.57
C ALA A 102 -17.27 -16.31 0.89
N PHE A 103 -18.28 -16.29 0.01
CA PHE A 103 -19.58 -15.63 0.21
C PHE A 103 -20.62 -16.29 -0.73
N PRO A 104 -21.92 -16.08 -0.53
CA PRO A 104 -22.95 -16.64 -1.41
C PRO A 104 -22.79 -16.16 -2.86
N GLY A 105 -22.59 -17.10 -3.79
CA GLY A 105 -22.35 -16.80 -5.21
C GLY A 105 -20.88 -16.47 -5.55
N SER A 106 -19.96 -16.57 -4.59
CA SER A 106 -18.54 -16.36 -4.83
C SER A 106 -17.99 -17.29 -5.92
N PRO A 107 -17.11 -16.81 -6.81
CA PRO A 107 -16.29 -17.64 -7.67
C PRO A 107 -15.38 -18.61 -6.89
N GLY A 108 -15.15 -18.32 -5.60
CA GLY A 108 -14.33 -19.09 -4.68
C GLY A 108 -12.84 -19.02 -5.01
N THR A 109 -12.07 -19.90 -4.36
CA THR A 109 -10.62 -20.01 -4.54
C THR A 109 -10.21 -20.57 -5.90
N ASN A 110 -11.15 -21.15 -6.66
CA ASN A 110 -10.89 -21.77 -7.96
C ASN A 110 -10.82 -20.77 -9.12
N SER A 111 -11.26 -19.53 -8.90
CA SER A 111 -11.11 -18.44 -9.86
C SER A 111 -10.38 -17.27 -9.19
N THR A 112 -9.32 -16.82 -9.86
CA THR A 112 -8.60 -15.62 -9.49
C THR A 112 -9.41 -14.37 -9.86
N VAL A 113 -9.09 -13.22 -9.27
CA VAL A 113 -9.66 -11.92 -9.67
C VAL A 113 -9.40 -11.66 -11.16
N ARG A 114 -8.18 -11.92 -11.62
CA ARG A 114 -7.79 -11.76 -13.02
C ARG A 114 -8.60 -12.66 -13.95
N SER A 115 -8.66 -13.97 -13.68
CA SER A 115 -9.42 -14.92 -14.51
C SER A 115 -10.92 -14.61 -14.52
N PHE A 116 -11.49 -14.20 -13.38
CA PHE A 116 -12.88 -13.80 -13.29
C PHE A 116 -13.17 -12.60 -14.18
N LEU A 117 -12.38 -11.52 -14.08
CA LEU A 117 -12.55 -10.33 -14.90
C LEU A 117 -12.34 -10.61 -16.38
N THR A 118 -11.31 -11.38 -16.75
CA THR A 118 -11.07 -11.81 -18.14
C THR A 118 -12.25 -12.57 -18.73
N SER A 119 -12.92 -13.42 -17.94
CA SER A 119 -14.09 -14.17 -18.40
C SER A 119 -15.39 -13.36 -18.41
N SER A 120 -15.47 -12.29 -17.60
CA SER A 120 -16.71 -11.54 -17.37
C SER A 120 -16.81 -10.21 -18.11
N LEU A 121 -15.68 -9.69 -18.63
CA LEU A 121 -15.61 -8.41 -19.32
C LEU A 121 -15.27 -8.59 -20.82
N THR A 122 -15.73 -7.66 -21.66
CA THR A 122 -15.38 -7.68 -23.09
C THR A 122 -13.94 -7.24 -23.33
N GLN A 123 -13.38 -7.56 -24.49
CA GLN A 123 -11.99 -7.21 -24.84
C GLN A 123 -11.70 -5.70 -24.74
N GLU A 124 -12.66 -4.85 -25.11
CA GLU A 124 -12.55 -3.39 -25.00
C GLU A 124 -12.46 -2.93 -23.54
N GLN A 125 -13.20 -3.60 -22.65
CA GLN A 125 -13.25 -3.33 -21.22
C GLN A 125 -12.00 -3.84 -20.48
N LEU A 126 -11.35 -4.88 -21.00
CA LEU A 126 -10.12 -5.48 -20.46
C LEU A 126 -8.84 -4.70 -20.79
N SER A 127 -8.92 -3.69 -21.66
CA SER A 127 -7.77 -2.88 -22.08
C SER A 127 -6.93 -2.35 -20.90
N TYR A 128 -7.57 -2.01 -19.78
CA TYR A 128 -6.89 -1.55 -18.56
C TYR A 128 -6.27 -2.69 -17.73
N ILE A 129 -6.98 -3.82 -17.56
CA ILE A 129 -6.50 -4.97 -16.77
C ILE A 129 -5.26 -5.62 -17.41
N ASN A 130 -5.21 -5.64 -18.74
CA ASN A 130 -4.06 -6.18 -19.48
C ASN A 130 -2.80 -5.31 -19.39
N MET A 131 -2.91 -4.05 -18.92
CA MET A 131 -1.77 -3.17 -18.67
C MET A 131 -1.18 -3.33 -17.27
N MET A 132 -1.85 -4.05 -16.35
CA MET A 132 -1.34 -4.28 -14.99
C MET A 132 -0.34 -5.44 -14.99
N PRO A 133 0.91 -5.23 -14.55
CA PRO A 133 1.93 -6.26 -14.54
C PRO A 133 1.50 -7.45 -13.67
N PRO A 134 1.83 -8.70 -14.06
CA PRO A 134 1.70 -9.83 -13.15
C PRO A 134 2.70 -9.66 -12.01
N LEU A 135 2.26 -9.83 -10.76
CA LEU A 135 3.19 -9.93 -9.65
C LEU A 135 3.97 -11.23 -9.78
N LEU A 136 5.29 -11.12 -9.68
CA LEU A 136 6.21 -12.25 -9.76
C LEU A 136 5.95 -13.17 -8.56
N ASN A 137 5.76 -14.46 -8.81
CA ASN A 137 5.66 -15.46 -7.74
C ASN A 137 6.99 -15.51 -6.97
N THR A 138 6.99 -15.09 -5.71
CA THR A 138 8.13 -15.10 -4.77
C THR A 138 8.48 -16.53 -4.28
N THR A 139 8.48 -17.54 -5.14
CA THR A 139 8.69 -18.95 -4.74
C THR A 139 9.95 -19.60 -5.30
N GLN A 140 10.90 -18.85 -5.83
CA GLN A 140 12.17 -19.40 -6.32
C GLN A 140 13.36 -18.51 -5.96
N TYR A 141 13.86 -18.64 -4.73
CA TYR A 141 15.28 -18.43 -4.47
C TYR A 141 15.80 -19.65 -3.74
N THR A 142 16.49 -20.50 -4.51
CA THR A 142 17.25 -21.64 -4.01
C THR A 142 18.58 -21.11 -3.49
N GLU A 143 18.92 -21.46 -2.26
CA GLU A 143 20.23 -21.23 -1.65
C GLU A 143 21.31 -21.93 -2.50
N GLU A 144 22.26 -21.16 -3.04
CA GLU A 144 23.54 -21.69 -3.50
C GLU A 144 24.65 -21.11 -2.61
N GLU A 145 25.33 -22.02 -1.90
CA GLU A 145 26.57 -21.81 -1.17
C GLU A 145 27.66 -21.26 -2.11
N CYS A 146 28.36 -20.21 -1.70
CA CYS A 146 29.64 -19.82 -2.28
C CYS A 146 30.68 -19.68 -1.18
N GLU A 147 31.78 -20.42 -1.38
CA GLU A 147 32.95 -20.56 -0.51
C GLU A 147 33.65 -19.24 -0.18
N GLU A 148 34.20 -19.20 1.03
CA GLU A 148 35.08 -18.15 1.55
C GLU A 148 36.41 -18.11 0.79
N VAL A 149 36.82 -16.89 0.39
CA VAL A 149 38.24 -16.59 0.14
C VAL A 149 38.56 -15.27 0.85
N GLU A 150 39.38 -15.37 1.89
CA GLU A 150 40.02 -14.23 2.56
C GLU A 150 40.97 -13.52 1.60
N GLU A 151 40.86 -12.20 1.48
CA GLU A 151 42.02 -11.32 1.36
C GLU A 151 41.64 -9.89 1.78
N GLN A 152 42.29 -9.45 2.87
CA GLN A 152 42.17 -8.12 3.49
C GLN A 152 42.77 -7.03 2.59
N GLU A 153 42.03 -5.94 2.38
CA GLU A 153 42.60 -4.59 2.27
C GLU A 153 41.51 -3.53 2.47
N THR A 154 41.65 -2.74 3.54
CA THR A 154 40.68 -1.74 4.02
C THR A 154 40.53 -0.56 3.06
N CYS A 155 39.49 -0.61 2.22
CA CYS A 155 38.96 0.54 1.51
C CYS A 155 37.57 0.84 2.11
N THR A 156 37.44 1.92 2.89
CA THR A 156 36.14 2.40 3.37
C THR A 156 35.34 2.95 2.19
N CYS A 157 34.72 2.07 1.42
CA CYS A 157 33.69 2.41 0.45
C CYS A 157 32.48 2.92 1.22
N ASN A 158 32.30 4.25 1.27
CA ASN A 158 31.08 4.84 1.80
C ASN A 158 29.92 4.46 0.87
N LEU A 159 29.21 3.38 1.22
CA LEU A 159 27.98 2.97 0.54
C LEU A 159 26.98 4.15 0.54
N PRO A 160 26.19 4.31 -0.54
CA PRO A 160 25.21 5.38 -0.62
C PRO A 160 24.19 5.23 0.51
N PRO A 161 23.84 6.31 1.23
CA PRO A 161 22.80 6.26 2.26
C PRO A 161 21.41 6.15 1.65
N VAL A 162 20.46 5.72 2.46
CA VAL A 162 19.04 6.01 2.25
C VAL A 162 18.81 7.45 2.68
N SER A 163 18.17 8.26 1.86
CA SER A 163 17.78 9.62 2.23
C SER A 163 16.33 9.93 1.87
N LEU A 164 15.63 10.58 2.78
CA LEU A 164 14.28 11.08 2.56
C LEU A 164 14.32 12.60 2.69
N HIS A 165 13.91 13.29 1.64
CA HIS A 165 13.78 14.74 1.60
C HIS A 165 12.31 15.08 1.75
N VAL A 166 11.97 15.73 2.86
CA VAL A 166 10.62 16.19 3.15
C VAL A 166 10.49 17.62 2.66
N ILE A 167 9.79 17.79 1.55
CA ILE A 167 9.75 19.02 0.77
C ILE A 167 8.63 19.91 1.26
N ARG A 168 8.97 21.07 1.82
CA ARG A 168 8.00 22.09 2.28
C ARG A 168 7.40 22.86 1.11
N SER A 169 8.22 23.22 0.12
CA SER A 169 7.80 23.89 -1.10
C SER A 169 8.62 23.39 -2.28
N MET A 170 7.95 23.15 -3.41
CA MET A 170 8.63 22.74 -4.66
C MET A 170 9.55 23.83 -5.23
N ASP A 171 9.43 25.07 -4.76
CA ASP A 171 10.15 26.22 -5.31
C ASP A 171 11.54 26.41 -4.67
N SER A 172 11.81 25.81 -3.51
CA SER A 172 13.07 26.00 -2.80
C SER A 172 13.52 24.77 -2.01
N SER A 173 14.58 24.11 -2.47
CA SER A 173 15.21 22.97 -1.77
C SER A 173 15.96 23.36 -0.48
N SER A 174 16.14 24.66 -0.19
CA SER A 174 16.88 25.11 1.01
C SER A 174 16.12 24.87 2.31
N ASP A 175 14.83 24.60 2.21
CA ASP A 175 13.91 24.51 3.33
C ASP A 175 13.45 23.06 3.57
N ASP A 176 14.03 22.11 2.84
CA ASP A 176 13.70 20.70 2.92
C ASP A 176 14.31 20.08 4.16
N ASP A 177 13.49 19.35 4.90
CA ASP A 177 14.00 18.54 5.99
C ASP A 177 14.57 17.24 5.41
N ILE A 178 15.68 16.76 5.98
CA ILE A 178 16.40 15.62 5.42
C ILE A 178 16.55 14.55 6.50
N VAL A 179 16.01 13.37 6.22
CA VAL A 179 16.36 12.14 6.93
C VAL A 179 17.46 11.42 6.15
N VAL A 180 18.49 10.97 6.87
CA VAL A 180 19.54 10.12 6.32
C VAL A 180 19.69 8.90 7.22
N ILE A 181 19.56 7.72 6.61
CA ILE A 181 19.86 6.44 7.25
C ILE A 181 21.18 5.92 6.66
N ARG A 182 22.07 5.42 7.53
CA ARG A 182 23.33 4.79 7.13
C ARG A 182 23.50 3.48 7.86
N LYS A 183 24.01 2.46 7.17
CA LYS A 183 24.49 1.25 7.82
C LYS A 183 25.81 1.53 8.55
N THR A 184 25.87 1.19 9.83
CA THR A 184 27.05 1.36 10.70
C THR A 184 27.71 0.04 11.09
N GLY A 185 26.97 -1.07 11.00
CA GLY A 185 27.48 -2.43 11.25
C GLY A 185 26.48 -3.48 10.78
N ASP A 186 26.69 -4.73 11.20
CA ASP A 186 25.75 -5.84 10.97
C ASP A 186 24.44 -5.55 11.71
N ASP A 187 23.35 -5.45 10.94
CA ASP A 187 22.01 -5.08 11.43
C ASP A 187 22.00 -3.84 12.35
N SER A 188 22.94 -2.92 12.12
CA SER A 188 23.08 -1.69 12.90
C SER A 188 23.10 -0.49 11.97
N TYR A 189 22.25 0.48 12.27
CA TYR A 189 22.02 1.65 11.46
C TYR A 189 22.11 2.94 12.31
N SER A 190 22.47 4.03 11.65
CA SER A 190 22.30 5.39 12.19
C SER A 190 21.15 6.07 11.46
N TYR A 191 20.27 6.71 12.22
CA TYR A 191 19.21 7.58 11.73
C TYR A 191 19.56 9.03 12.07
N SER A 192 19.53 9.91 11.08
CA SER A 192 19.67 11.35 11.32
C SER A 192 18.56 12.13 10.66
N TYR A 193 17.98 13.07 11.40
CA TYR A 193 16.99 14.01 10.88
C TYR A 193 17.55 15.42 11.01
N THR A 194 17.48 16.18 9.91
CA THR A 194 17.92 17.57 9.84
C THR A 194 16.73 18.45 9.51
N ASP A 195 16.38 19.35 10.43
CA ASP A 195 15.36 20.38 10.22
C ASP A 195 16.05 21.64 9.68
N ALA A 196 15.70 22.01 8.45
CA ALA A 196 16.33 23.15 7.78
C ALA A 196 15.93 24.48 8.42
N LEU A 197 14.69 24.59 8.89
CA LEU A 197 14.05 25.81 9.37
C LEU A 197 14.15 26.00 10.89
N SER A 198 14.53 24.96 11.64
CA SER A 198 14.65 25.04 13.10
C SER A 198 15.61 26.15 13.52
N LYS A 199 15.13 27.00 14.43
CA LYS A 199 15.95 27.98 15.16
C LYS A 199 16.62 27.39 16.40
N CYS A 200 16.37 26.10 16.71
CA CYS A 200 17.05 25.43 17.80
C CYS A 200 18.53 25.17 17.46
N SER A 201 19.39 25.18 18.48
CA SER A 201 20.84 25.02 18.35
C SER A 201 21.27 23.67 17.76
N SER A 202 20.44 22.63 17.90
CA SER A 202 20.62 21.33 17.27
C SER A 202 19.68 21.17 16.09
N LYS A 203 20.10 21.64 14.91
CA LYS A 203 19.37 21.41 13.64
C LYS A 203 19.33 19.96 13.21
N LYS A 204 20.13 19.11 13.84
CA LYS A 204 20.32 17.70 13.49
C LYS A 204 20.16 16.84 14.73
N THR A 205 19.25 15.88 14.67
CA THR A 205 19.11 14.80 15.63
C THR A 205 19.76 13.56 15.03
N VAL A 206 20.58 12.84 15.81
CA VAL A 206 21.24 11.60 15.38
C VAL A 206 20.97 10.52 16.41
N GLN A 207 20.57 9.35 15.95
CA GLN A 207 20.48 8.12 16.72
C GLN A 207 21.37 7.08 16.03
N GLU A 208 22.11 6.31 16.82
CA GLU A 208 23.05 5.30 16.34
C GLU A 208 22.75 3.95 17.01
N GLY A 209 23.15 2.86 16.37
CA GLY A 209 22.96 1.51 16.90
C GLY A 209 21.50 1.03 16.85
N LEU A 210 20.74 1.52 15.87
CA LEU A 210 19.36 1.10 15.65
C LEU A 210 19.35 -0.21 14.85
N THR A 211 18.43 -1.10 15.19
CA THR A 211 18.06 -2.28 14.38
C THR A 211 17.24 -1.87 13.15
N SER A 212 17.11 -2.77 12.17
CA SER A 212 16.25 -2.57 10.99
C SER A 212 14.80 -2.24 11.38
N GLU A 213 14.22 -2.98 12.34
CA GLU A 213 12.87 -2.78 12.86
C GLU A 213 12.70 -1.38 13.50
N GLU A 214 13.68 -0.93 14.27
CA GLU A 214 13.65 0.40 14.88
C GLU A 214 13.74 1.52 13.84
N VAL A 215 14.56 1.37 12.80
CA VAL A 215 14.61 2.32 11.69
C VAL A 215 13.25 2.38 10.98
N MET A 216 12.66 1.23 10.68
CA MET A 216 11.35 1.14 10.03
C MET A 216 10.27 1.82 10.86
N ASN A 217 10.27 1.61 12.18
CA ASN A 217 9.35 2.28 13.10
C ASN A 217 9.55 3.80 13.10
N GLN A 218 10.79 4.31 13.10
CA GLN A 218 11.07 5.76 13.02
C GLN A 218 10.52 6.38 11.74
N ILE A 219 10.75 5.74 10.59
CA ILE A 219 10.20 6.19 9.31
C ILE A 219 8.67 6.12 9.34
N GLY A 220 8.11 5.06 9.94
CA GLY A 220 6.67 4.90 10.12
C GLY A 220 6.02 6.05 10.89
N LEU A 221 6.61 6.41 12.03
CA LEU A 221 6.18 7.54 12.84
C LEU A 221 6.33 8.87 12.10
N MET A 222 7.45 9.08 11.40
CA MET A 222 7.66 10.28 10.61
C MET A 222 6.55 10.47 9.56
N LEU A 223 6.29 9.45 8.73
CA LEU A 223 5.26 9.53 7.68
C LEU A 223 3.85 9.75 8.25
N ASN A 224 3.55 9.18 9.42
CA ASN A 224 2.31 9.46 10.15
C ASN A 224 2.21 10.92 10.57
N LEU A 225 3.27 11.49 11.12
CA LEU A 225 3.31 12.88 11.58
C LEU A 225 3.20 13.86 10.41
N LEU A 226 3.86 13.59 9.28
CA LEU A 226 3.76 14.43 8.08
C LEU A 226 2.34 14.55 7.55
N ARG A 227 1.52 13.50 7.70
CA ARG A 227 0.11 13.52 7.30
C ARG A 227 -0.78 14.24 8.30
N ALA A 228 -0.37 14.29 9.57
CA ALA A 228 -1.10 14.96 10.64
C ALA A 228 -0.78 16.46 10.77
N ASP A 229 0.27 16.93 10.09
CA ASP A 229 0.70 18.33 10.14
C ASP A 229 -0.32 19.27 9.46
N ASP A 230 -0.66 20.36 10.15
CA ASP A 230 -1.58 21.39 9.68
C ASP A 230 -0.90 22.38 8.71
N GLU A 231 0.44 22.50 8.75
CA GLU A 231 1.25 23.27 7.78
C GLU A 231 1.92 22.30 6.77
N PRO A 232 1.39 22.17 5.54
CA PRO A 232 1.67 20.96 4.76
C PRO A 232 3.05 21.00 4.12
N PHE A 233 3.85 19.98 4.41
CA PHE A 233 4.83 19.48 3.47
C PHE A 233 4.12 19.06 2.18
N THR A 234 4.71 19.38 1.03
CA THR A 234 4.12 19.12 -0.29
C THR A 234 4.41 17.71 -0.78
N ALA A 235 5.64 17.25 -0.58
CA ALA A 235 6.11 15.96 -1.09
C ALA A 235 7.21 15.36 -0.21
N VAL A 236 7.45 14.07 -0.38
CA VAL A 236 8.60 13.35 0.15
C VAL A 236 9.33 12.71 -1.02
N GLN A 237 10.59 13.05 -1.19
CA GLN A 237 11.47 12.40 -2.17
C GLN A 237 12.32 11.36 -1.44
N VAL A 238 12.27 10.12 -1.90
CA VAL A 238 12.98 8.99 -1.29
C VAL A 238 14.09 8.53 -2.24
N PHE A 239 15.29 8.50 -1.70
CA PHE A 239 16.48 7.93 -2.32
C PHE A 239 16.83 6.65 -1.59
N LEU A 240 16.85 5.55 -2.33
CA LEU A 240 17.19 4.23 -1.86
C LEU A 240 18.39 3.72 -2.68
N PRO A 241 19.42 3.12 -2.04
CA PRO A 241 20.49 2.44 -2.76
C PRO A 241 19.95 1.42 -3.77
N ASN A 242 20.51 1.40 -4.97
CA ASN A 242 20.18 0.46 -6.04
C ASN A 242 18.70 0.47 -6.51
N MET A 243 17.95 1.51 -6.16
CA MET A 243 16.54 1.67 -6.52
C MET A 243 16.30 3.04 -7.18
N PRO A 244 15.27 3.18 -8.02
CA PRO A 244 14.91 4.48 -8.59
C PRO A 244 14.49 5.46 -7.50
N THR A 245 14.90 6.72 -7.64
CA THR A 245 14.39 7.80 -6.79
C THR A 245 12.91 8.02 -7.06
N VAL A 246 12.13 8.05 -6.00
CA VAL A 246 10.67 8.23 -6.06
C VAL A 246 10.28 9.52 -5.35
N LEU A 247 9.25 10.18 -5.86
CA LEU A 247 8.70 11.41 -5.31
C LEU A 247 7.21 11.22 -5.03
N PHE A 248 6.84 11.24 -3.77
CA PHE A 248 5.46 11.08 -3.34
C PHE A 248 4.91 12.43 -2.89
N LYS A 249 3.69 12.78 -3.33
CA LYS A 249 2.97 13.88 -2.69
C LYS A 249 2.53 13.43 -1.30
N VAL A 250 2.60 14.31 -0.30
CA VAL A 250 2.18 13.96 1.08
C VAL A 250 0.72 13.54 1.11
N SER A 251 -0.13 14.17 0.28
CA SER A 251 -1.54 13.79 0.11
C SER A 251 -1.75 12.39 -0.49
N SER A 252 -0.72 11.80 -1.10
CA SER A 252 -0.72 10.46 -1.70
C SER A 252 -0.04 9.41 -0.81
N LEU A 253 0.41 9.76 0.40
CA LEU A 253 0.91 8.83 1.42
C LEU A 253 -0.25 8.07 2.11
N CYS A 254 -1.07 7.40 1.30
CA CYS A 254 -2.04 6.41 1.77
C CYS A 254 -1.33 5.13 2.25
N SER A 255 -2.09 4.21 2.83
CA SER A 255 -1.62 2.88 3.29
C SER A 255 -0.77 2.20 2.22
N SER A 256 -1.33 2.01 1.03
CA SER A 256 -0.66 1.30 -0.08
C SER A 256 0.66 1.93 -0.51
N THR A 257 0.74 3.26 -0.66
CA THR A 257 1.99 3.95 -1.01
C THR A 257 3.04 3.79 0.08
N ARG A 258 2.61 3.76 1.35
CA ARG A 258 3.51 3.58 2.48
C ARG A 258 3.98 2.14 2.61
N ASP A 259 3.12 1.17 2.35
CA ASP A 259 3.48 -0.25 2.33
C ASP A 259 4.52 -0.53 1.25
N LEU A 260 4.33 -0.02 0.02
CA LEU A 260 5.35 -0.12 -1.03
C LEU A 260 6.69 0.52 -0.63
N LEU A 261 6.64 1.66 0.06
CA LEU A 261 7.84 2.32 0.58
C LEU A 261 8.48 1.50 1.69
N TYR A 262 7.70 0.87 2.57
CA TYR A 262 8.19 0.01 3.63
C TYR A 262 8.83 -1.26 3.05
N ASP A 263 8.19 -1.95 2.12
CA ASP A 263 8.74 -3.12 1.44
C ASP A 263 10.07 -2.78 0.76
N SER A 264 10.13 -1.62 0.10
CA SER A 264 11.36 -1.14 -0.57
C SER A 264 12.47 -0.81 0.42
N LEU A 265 12.13 -0.21 1.57
CA LEU A 265 13.08 0.10 2.63
C LEU A 265 13.58 -1.17 3.32
N GLU A 266 12.70 -2.11 3.64
CA GLU A 266 13.02 -3.39 4.25
C GLU A 266 13.97 -4.18 3.35
N ALA A 267 13.64 -4.32 2.07
CA ALA A 267 14.51 -4.98 1.09
C ALA A 267 15.90 -4.33 1.01
N VAL A 268 15.97 -2.99 1.10
CA VAL A 268 17.25 -2.26 1.11
C VAL A 268 18.00 -2.49 2.41
N LEU A 269 17.35 -2.45 3.58
CA LEU A 269 17.99 -2.65 4.87
C LEU A 269 18.57 -4.06 4.99
N ASP A 270 17.82 -5.07 4.53
CA ASP A 270 18.20 -6.48 4.54
C ASP A 270 19.35 -6.78 3.58
N SER A 271 19.30 -6.25 2.36
CA SER A 271 20.31 -6.48 1.32
C SER A 271 21.44 -5.44 1.34
N TRP A 272 21.44 -4.50 2.29
CA TRP A 272 22.44 -3.45 2.33
C TRP A 272 23.81 -4.08 2.55
N PRO A 273 24.78 -3.95 1.64
CA PRO A 273 26.10 -4.51 1.84
C PRO A 273 26.70 -3.98 3.15
N VAL A 274 27.30 -4.87 3.93
CA VAL A 274 28.13 -4.48 5.07
C VAL A 274 29.45 -4.02 4.49
N ASN A 275 30.00 -2.91 5.01
CA ASN A 275 31.40 -2.59 4.72
C ASN A 275 32.24 -3.71 5.35
N ALA A 276 32.78 -4.60 4.50
CA ALA A 276 33.79 -5.57 4.91
C ALA A 276 35.07 -4.87 5.38
#